data_AF-A0A438HC31-F1
#
_entry.id   AF-A0A438HC31-F1
#
_cell.length_a   1.000
_cell.length_b   1.000
_cell.length_c   1.000
_cell.angle_alpha   90.00
_cell.angle_beta   90.00
_cell.angle_gamma   90.00
#
_symmetry.space_group_name_H-M   'P 1'
#
loop_
_entity.id
_entity.type
_entity.pdbx_description
1 polymer ?
#
loop_
_entity_poly.entity_id
_entity_poly.type
_entity_poly.pdbx_seq_one_letter_code
_entity_poly.pdbx_strand_id
1 'polypeptide(L)'
;MLTLLLLLIPDYYSVHINCGGKEVIVDNKTYEDDTYSSGASTFHKSETNWAFSSTGYFMDDSITTDSYIANNKSILLMNNSALYMNAHLSALSLTYYAFCLGNGNYTVKLQFAEIMFTDDKTYSSLGRRIFDVYIQGNQVLKDFNIEDEAGGAGQEIIKNFTIAVTSSTLEIRFYWAGKGTTAIPSRGVYGPLISAIAVTPVNFIPPAENGSSISAGAVVGIVAAVALLLLLVLGVLWWKGCLRRKNTMERVTVFHSGHLFHLPKLSGQLYRGQKTLITVNIFLAIFSEDFFNDFFSGDISRHRPHHQERKEEICNFSQITEAKNRSTRLPRAVFLRWPESHAPAREGTWPTFWC
;
A
#
# COMPACT_ATOMS: atom_id res chain seq x y z
N MET A 1 -22.18 11.19 9.80
CA MET A 1 -21.65 9.84 9.50
C MET A 1 -20.22 9.90 8.99
N LEU A 2 -19.93 10.72 7.97
CA LEU A 2 -18.57 10.94 7.42
C LEU A 2 -17.55 11.50 8.45
N THR A 3 -17.98 12.44 9.30
CA THR A 3 -17.15 12.99 10.39
C THR A 3 -16.90 12.01 11.54
N LEU A 4 -17.74 10.97 11.69
CA LEU A 4 -17.50 9.90 12.66
C LEU A 4 -16.57 8.82 12.07
N LEU A 5 -16.55 8.69 10.74
CA LEU A 5 -15.67 7.76 10.01
C LEU A 5 -14.22 8.28 9.96
N LEU A 6 -14.02 9.60 9.89
CA LEU A 6 -12.70 10.24 9.96
C LEU A 6 -12.02 10.10 11.34
N LEU A 7 -12.79 9.82 12.39
CA LEU A 7 -12.28 9.53 13.75
C LEU A 7 -11.88 8.05 13.93
N LEU A 8 -11.98 7.22 12.89
CA LEU A 8 -11.70 5.77 12.94
C LEU A 8 -10.39 5.38 12.25
N ILE A 9 -9.57 6.33 11.80
CA ILE A 9 -8.25 6.01 11.26
C ILE A 9 -7.29 5.86 12.44
N PRO A 10 -6.74 4.66 12.70
CA PRO A 10 -5.67 4.54 13.67
C PRO A 10 -4.48 5.34 13.12
N ASP A 11 -4.24 6.50 13.73
CA ASP A 11 -3.01 7.24 13.49
C ASP A 11 -1.88 6.44 14.11
N TYR A 12 -0.98 5.97 13.26
CA TYR A 12 0.28 5.39 13.70
C TYR A 12 1.23 6.53 14.04
N TYR A 13 2.03 6.32 15.08
CA TYR A 13 2.94 7.36 15.56
C TYR A 13 4.40 6.92 15.60
N SER A 14 4.68 5.68 15.25
CA SER A 14 6.04 5.21 15.04
C SER A 14 6.07 4.05 14.05
N VAL A 15 7.23 3.86 13.43
CA VAL A 15 7.51 2.73 12.54
C VAL A 15 8.92 2.26 12.83
N HIS A 16 9.13 0.97 13.02
CA HIS A 16 10.45 0.39 13.24
C HIS A 16 10.57 -0.85 12.35
N ILE A 17 11.54 -0.88 11.44
CA ILE A 17 11.66 -1.89 10.39
C ILE A 17 13.07 -2.51 10.47
N ASN A 18 13.16 -3.84 10.55
CA ASN A 18 14.42 -4.58 10.42
C ASN A 18 14.64 -4.93 8.95
N CYS A 19 15.22 -4.02 8.17
CA CYS A 19 15.30 -4.10 6.72
C CYS A 19 16.06 -5.37 6.25
N GLY A 20 15.40 -6.24 5.50
CA GLY A 20 15.97 -7.52 5.06
C GLY A 20 16.02 -8.61 6.14
N GLY A 21 15.59 -8.32 7.37
CA GLY A 21 15.67 -9.20 8.53
C GLY A 21 14.30 -9.54 9.11
N LYS A 22 14.27 -10.56 9.98
CA LYS A 22 13.05 -10.95 10.71
C LYS A 22 12.74 -9.98 11.85
N GLU A 23 11.53 -10.06 12.38
CA GLU A 23 11.16 -9.29 13.57
C GLU A 23 12.18 -9.47 14.71
N VAL A 24 12.56 -8.36 15.34
CA VAL A 24 13.51 -8.33 16.46
C VAL A 24 13.14 -7.26 17.48
N ILE A 25 13.34 -7.56 18.76
CA ILE A 25 13.12 -6.59 19.85
C ILE A 25 14.47 -6.00 20.27
N VAL A 26 14.59 -4.69 20.15
CA VAL A 26 15.80 -3.92 20.51
C VAL A 26 15.38 -2.68 21.30
N ASP A 27 16.03 -2.43 22.43
CA ASP A 27 15.75 -1.28 23.30
C ASP A 27 14.26 -1.13 23.66
N ASN A 28 13.58 -2.25 23.94
CA ASN A 28 12.15 -2.34 24.23
C ASN A 28 11.24 -1.85 23.07
N LYS A 29 11.74 -1.89 21.83
CA LYS A 29 11.00 -1.61 20.61
C LYS A 29 11.04 -2.81 19.70
N THR A 30 9.90 -3.17 19.14
CA THR A 30 9.79 -4.21 18.14
C THR A 30 10.07 -3.62 16.76
N TYR A 31 11.12 -4.08 16.11
CA TYR A 31 11.40 -3.83 14.69
C TYR A 31 10.76 -4.93 13.88
N GLU A 32 9.89 -4.55 12.95
CA GLU A 32 9.08 -5.45 12.14
C GLU A 32 9.89 -6.18 11.07
N ASP A 33 9.37 -7.34 10.64
CA ASP A 33 9.94 -8.22 9.62
C ASP A 33 9.92 -7.57 8.22
N ASP A 34 11.07 -7.56 7.55
CA ASP A 34 11.22 -7.19 6.13
C ASP A 34 12.02 -8.25 5.35
N THR A 35 11.62 -9.52 5.48
CA THR A 35 12.23 -10.65 4.75
C THR A 35 11.60 -10.92 3.39
N TYR A 36 10.64 -10.10 2.94
CA TYR A 36 9.98 -10.32 1.66
C TYR A 36 10.99 -10.25 0.51
N SER A 37 11.08 -11.35 -0.25
CA SER A 37 12.02 -11.46 -1.37
C SER A 37 11.66 -10.46 -2.46
N SER A 38 12.46 -9.39 -2.57
CA SER A 38 12.36 -8.46 -3.69
C SER A 38 12.85 -9.11 -4.99
N GLY A 39 12.29 -8.68 -6.11
CA GLY A 39 12.81 -8.90 -7.45
C GLY A 39 13.23 -7.57 -8.09
N ALA A 40 13.61 -7.62 -9.37
CA ALA A 40 14.11 -6.45 -10.11
C ALA A 40 13.14 -5.25 -10.19
N SER A 41 11.86 -5.50 -9.96
CA SER A 41 10.83 -4.49 -9.74
C SER A 41 9.80 -5.08 -8.81
N THR A 42 9.66 -4.53 -7.61
CA THR A 42 8.75 -5.07 -6.59
C THR A 42 8.15 -3.95 -5.76
N PHE A 43 6.90 -4.14 -5.37
CA PHE A 43 6.23 -3.36 -4.35
C PHE A 43 5.63 -4.33 -3.34
N HIS A 44 5.90 -4.11 -2.06
CA HIS A 44 5.39 -4.94 -0.98
C HIS A 44 4.82 -4.02 0.11
N LYS A 45 3.59 -4.31 0.54
CA LYS A 45 2.92 -3.61 1.64
C LYS A 45 2.96 -4.52 2.87
N SER A 46 3.39 -3.98 4.01
CA SER A 46 3.34 -4.67 5.29
C SER A 46 1.90 -4.88 5.76
N GLU A 47 1.72 -5.73 6.77
CA GLU A 47 0.46 -5.86 7.51
C GLU A 47 0.14 -4.60 8.34
N THR A 48 1.16 -3.80 8.65
CA THR A 48 1.06 -2.56 9.42
C THR A 48 1.14 -1.33 8.51
N ASN A 49 1.66 -0.22 9.02
CA ASN A 49 1.59 1.10 8.41
C ASN A 49 2.81 1.46 7.55
N TRP A 50 3.46 0.47 6.94
CA TRP A 50 4.59 0.72 6.04
C TRP A 50 4.60 -0.22 4.82
N ALA A 51 5.35 0.18 3.81
CA ALA A 51 5.55 -0.54 2.56
C ALA A 51 6.92 -0.20 1.98
N PHE A 52 7.40 -1.01 1.05
CA PHE A 52 8.58 -0.67 0.26
C PHE A 52 8.38 -0.93 -1.23
N SER A 53 9.15 -0.22 -2.05
CA SER A 53 9.33 -0.49 -3.47
C SER A 53 10.81 -0.62 -3.80
N SER A 54 11.19 -1.65 -4.55
CA SER A 54 12.56 -1.87 -5.02
C SER A 54 12.59 -1.94 -6.55
N THR A 55 13.65 -1.39 -7.15
CA THR A 55 13.84 -1.38 -8.61
C THR A 55 15.31 -1.55 -8.97
N GLY A 56 15.55 -2.17 -10.11
CA GLY A 56 16.88 -2.38 -10.68
C GLY A 56 17.25 -3.86 -10.67
N TYR A 57 18.09 -4.23 -11.63
CA TYR A 57 18.60 -5.59 -11.81
C TYR A 57 20.13 -5.57 -11.68
N PHE A 58 20.71 -6.58 -11.04
CA PHE A 58 22.16 -6.68 -10.92
C PHE A 58 22.76 -7.20 -12.23
N MET A 59 23.56 -6.38 -12.91
CA MET A 59 24.06 -6.72 -14.24
C MET A 59 25.30 -7.62 -14.20
N ASP A 60 25.41 -8.51 -15.18
CA ASP A 60 26.60 -9.31 -15.51
C ASP A 60 27.17 -10.16 -14.37
N ASP A 61 26.36 -10.54 -13.37
CA ASP A 61 26.81 -11.37 -12.25
C ASP A 61 26.80 -12.87 -12.54
N SER A 62 26.24 -13.27 -13.70
CA SER A 62 26.07 -14.67 -14.12
C SER A 62 25.22 -15.51 -13.15
N ILE A 63 24.41 -14.85 -12.32
CA ILE A 63 23.51 -15.47 -11.36
C ILE A 63 22.09 -15.46 -11.97
N THR A 64 21.38 -16.58 -11.86
CA THR A 64 20.02 -16.70 -12.42
C THR A 64 18.97 -16.01 -11.55
N THR A 65 19.29 -15.77 -10.29
CA THR A 65 18.36 -15.24 -9.28
C THR A 65 19.11 -14.31 -8.32
N ASP A 66 18.93 -13.01 -8.52
CA ASP A 66 19.48 -11.99 -7.64
C ASP A 66 18.87 -12.08 -6.24
N SER A 67 19.70 -11.89 -5.21
CA SER A 67 19.22 -11.65 -3.84
C SER A 67 19.21 -10.16 -3.55
N TYR A 68 18.09 -9.67 -3.05
CA TYR A 68 17.91 -8.28 -2.61
C TYR A 68 17.96 -8.14 -1.08
N ILE A 69 18.36 -9.22 -0.40
CA ILE A 69 18.68 -9.24 1.01
C ILE A 69 20.15 -9.62 1.15
N ALA A 70 20.91 -8.77 1.84
CA ALA A 70 22.27 -9.04 2.25
C ALA A 70 22.24 -9.81 3.57
N ASN A 71 23.15 -10.76 3.66
CA ASN A 71 23.46 -11.47 4.89
C ASN A 71 24.86 -11.08 5.32
N ASN A 72 25.05 -10.92 6.62
CA ASN A 72 26.34 -10.59 7.17
C ASN A 72 27.38 -11.69 6.90
N LYS A 73 28.61 -11.29 6.53
CA LYS A 73 29.75 -12.20 6.31
C LYS A 73 30.69 -12.34 7.50
N SER A 74 30.64 -11.43 8.46
CA SER A 74 31.61 -11.26 9.53
C SER A 74 30.96 -11.20 10.91
N ILE A 75 31.79 -11.29 11.96
CA ILE A 75 31.31 -11.12 13.33
C ILE A 75 31.07 -9.64 13.59
N LEU A 76 29.86 -9.31 14.00
CA LEU A 76 29.44 -7.99 14.42
C LEU A 76 29.66 -7.80 15.93
N LEU A 77 30.46 -6.80 16.30
CA LEU A 77 30.84 -6.54 17.70
C LEU A 77 30.10 -5.37 18.35
N MET A 78 29.24 -4.66 17.62
CA MET A 78 28.41 -3.58 18.16
C MET A 78 27.26 -4.11 19.01
N ASN A 79 26.72 -3.23 19.85
CA ASN A 79 25.47 -3.48 20.56
C ASN A 79 24.32 -3.60 19.57
N ASN A 80 23.26 -4.33 19.93
CA ASN A 80 22.07 -4.49 19.09
C ASN A 80 22.40 -5.03 17.67
N SER A 81 23.48 -5.81 17.54
CA SER A 81 23.97 -6.40 16.28
C SER A 81 22.91 -7.19 15.52
N ALA A 82 21.85 -7.65 16.20
CA ALA A 82 20.70 -8.31 15.59
C ALA A 82 20.00 -7.45 14.49
N LEU A 83 20.06 -6.11 14.56
CA LEU A 83 19.54 -5.21 13.52
C LEU A 83 20.44 -5.11 12.28
N TYR A 84 21.68 -5.58 12.37
CA TYR A 84 22.69 -5.45 11.31
C TYR A 84 23.12 -6.82 10.75
N MET A 85 22.48 -7.91 11.19
CA MET A 85 22.70 -9.24 10.63
C MET A 85 22.23 -9.36 9.17
N ASN A 86 21.21 -8.56 8.83
CA ASN A 86 20.64 -8.47 7.50
C ASN A 86 20.54 -7.01 7.06
N ALA A 87 20.43 -6.82 5.76
CA ALA A 87 20.12 -5.52 5.18
C ALA A 87 19.33 -5.71 3.89
N HIS A 88 18.39 -4.81 3.62
CA HIS A 88 17.74 -4.74 2.32
C HIS A 88 18.62 -3.95 1.37
N LEU A 89 18.78 -4.44 0.14
CA LEU A 89 19.55 -3.80 -0.92
C LEU A 89 18.78 -3.76 -2.24
N SER A 90 19.22 -2.89 -3.14
CA SER A 90 18.64 -2.75 -4.47
C SER A 90 19.70 -2.32 -5.47
N ALA A 91 19.56 -2.72 -6.73
CA ALA A 91 20.53 -2.36 -7.76
C ALA A 91 20.41 -0.89 -8.19
N LEU A 92 19.22 -0.28 -8.08
CA LEU A 92 18.99 1.09 -8.53
C LEU A 92 18.31 1.96 -7.48
N SER A 93 17.11 1.59 -7.03
CA SER A 93 16.35 2.40 -6.08
C SER A 93 15.55 1.53 -5.14
N LEU A 94 15.66 1.84 -3.85
CA LEU A 94 14.86 1.26 -2.77
C LEU A 94 14.13 2.40 -2.05
N THR A 95 12.82 2.31 -1.94
CA THR A 95 12.01 3.34 -1.29
C THR A 95 11.13 2.70 -0.24
N TYR A 96 11.19 3.21 1.00
CA TYR A 96 10.25 2.89 2.06
C TYR A 96 9.23 3.99 2.19
N TYR A 97 8.00 3.57 2.47
CA TYR A 97 6.86 4.44 2.75
C TYR A 97 6.35 4.07 4.13
N ALA A 98 6.22 5.05 5.01
CA ALA A 98 5.37 4.95 6.20
C ALA A 98 4.10 5.75 5.92
N PHE A 99 2.93 5.16 6.12
CA PHE A 99 1.64 5.77 5.87
C PHE A 99 0.77 5.77 7.13
N CYS A 100 -0.36 6.48 7.07
CA CYS A 100 -1.27 6.71 8.19
C CYS A 100 -0.54 7.23 9.45
N LEU A 101 0.50 8.04 9.24
CA LEU A 101 1.21 8.71 10.31
C LEU A 101 0.41 9.94 10.77
N GLY A 102 0.33 10.18 12.08
CA GLY A 102 -0.15 11.47 12.58
C GLY A 102 0.63 12.65 11.98
N ASN A 103 -0.03 13.77 11.72
CA ASN A 103 0.70 14.94 11.22
C ASN A 103 1.53 15.57 12.35
N GLY A 104 2.83 15.79 12.10
CA GLY A 104 3.73 16.31 13.11
C GLY A 104 5.21 16.15 12.76
N ASN A 105 6.07 16.49 13.71
CA ASN A 105 7.52 16.32 13.55
C ASN A 105 7.96 14.95 14.05
N TYR A 106 8.74 14.28 13.21
CA TYR A 106 9.28 12.95 13.46
C TYR A 106 10.81 12.97 13.37
N THR A 107 11.46 12.16 14.22
CA THR A 107 12.85 11.76 14.03
C THR A 107 12.88 10.48 13.22
N VAL A 108 13.47 10.57 12.04
CA VAL A 108 13.83 9.44 11.18
C VAL A 108 15.27 9.05 11.48
N LYS A 109 15.47 7.84 12.00
CA LYS A 109 16.78 7.23 12.21
C LYS A 109 17.00 6.18 11.13
N LEU A 110 18.04 6.37 10.33
CA LEU A 110 18.49 5.41 9.34
C LEU A 110 19.75 4.73 9.87
N GLN A 111 19.70 3.40 9.98
CA GLN A 111 20.76 2.60 10.56
C GLN A 111 21.41 1.74 9.48
N PHE A 112 22.72 1.89 9.34
CA PHE A 112 23.50 1.23 8.30
C PHE A 112 24.68 0.47 8.93
N ALA A 113 25.06 -0.62 8.28
CA ALA A 113 26.37 -1.23 8.40
C ALA A 113 26.76 -1.81 7.04
N GLU A 114 28.00 -1.65 6.60
CA GLU A 114 28.48 -2.33 5.40
C GLU A 114 28.82 -3.78 5.77
N ILE A 115 27.98 -4.72 5.35
CA ILE A 115 28.04 -6.13 5.76
C ILE A 115 28.42 -7.08 4.62
N MET A 116 28.56 -6.56 3.40
CA MET A 116 28.94 -7.34 2.21
C MET A 116 30.43 -7.24 1.90
N PHE A 117 31.07 -6.13 2.28
CA PHE A 117 32.51 -5.91 2.24
C PHE A 117 33.18 -6.27 3.56
N THR A 118 34.51 -6.31 3.57
CA THR A 118 35.33 -6.73 4.72
C THR A 118 36.48 -5.77 4.93
N ASP A 119 36.86 -5.52 6.18
CA ASP A 119 37.99 -4.66 6.55
C ASP A 119 39.35 -5.37 6.58
N ASP A 120 39.42 -6.57 6.00
CA ASP A 120 40.64 -7.36 5.95
C ASP A 120 41.56 -6.95 4.77
N LYS A 121 42.71 -7.60 4.62
CA LYS A 121 43.63 -7.32 3.50
C LYS A 121 43.27 -8.08 2.22
N THR A 122 42.00 -8.48 2.06
CA THR A 122 41.54 -9.21 0.88
C THR A 122 41.01 -8.28 -0.19
N TYR A 123 40.76 -8.82 -1.39
CA TYR A 123 40.15 -8.08 -2.50
C TYR A 123 38.81 -7.41 -2.13
N SER A 124 38.05 -8.01 -1.20
CA SER A 124 36.75 -7.52 -0.75
C SER A 124 36.83 -6.13 -0.08
N SER A 125 37.94 -5.82 0.59
CA SER A 125 38.18 -4.52 1.24
C SER A 125 38.35 -3.32 0.31
N LEU A 126 38.55 -3.58 -0.98
CA LEU A 126 38.65 -2.55 -2.01
C LEU A 126 37.27 -2.11 -2.52
N GLY A 127 36.20 -2.79 -2.09
CA GLY A 127 34.83 -2.46 -2.43
C GLY A 127 34.45 -1.08 -1.90
N ARG A 128 33.66 -0.33 -2.67
CA ARG A 128 33.13 0.98 -2.25
C ARG A 128 31.66 1.07 -2.65
N ARG A 129 30.79 1.26 -1.67
CA ARG A 129 29.35 1.39 -1.86
C ARG A 129 28.97 2.84 -1.67
N ILE A 130 28.44 3.46 -2.72
CA ILE A 130 28.13 4.89 -2.71
C ILE A 130 26.73 5.08 -3.26
N PHE A 131 25.86 5.74 -2.51
CA PHE A 131 24.48 6.03 -2.93
C PHE A 131 23.97 7.32 -2.30
N ASP A 132 22.84 7.80 -2.80
CA ASP A 132 22.16 8.98 -2.29
C ASP A 132 20.96 8.58 -1.41
N VAL A 133 20.61 9.44 -0.45
CA VAL A 133 19.42 9.28 0.39
C VAL A 133 18.54 10.51 0.28
N TYR A 134 17.26 10.29 0.06
CA TYR A 134 16.21 11.29 -0.04
C TYR A 134 15.14 11.03 1.00
N ILE A 135 14.66 12.07 1.66
CA ILE A 135 13.48 12.02 2.55
C ILE A 135 12.49 13.06 2.08
N GLN A 136 11.24 12.64 1.80
CA GLN A 136 10.19 13.49 1.22
C GLN A 136 10.68 14.23 -0.04
N GLY A 137 11.43 13.55 -0.90
CA GLY A 137 11.99 14.11 -2.14
C GLY A 137 13.24 15.01 -1.96
N ASN A 138 13.59 15.40 -0.74
CA ASN A 138 14.79 16.21 -0.47
C ASN A 138 16.01 15.31 -0.29
N GLN A 139 17.11 15.59 -1.01
CA GLN A 139 18.38 14.88 -0.84
C GLN A 139 19.00 15.25 0.52
N VAL A 140 19.02 14.30 1.45
CA VAL A 140 19.57 14.48 2.80
C VAL A 140 20.99 13.95 2.94
N LEU A 141 21.36 12.97 2.11
CA LEU A 141 22.74 12.48 1.98
C LEU A 141 23.06 12.33 0.50
N LYS A 142 24.23 12.81 0.11
CA LYS A 142 24.75 12.73 -1.26
C LYS A 142 26.07 11.97 -1.23
N ASP A 143 26.26 11.08 -2.20
CA ASP A 143 27.48 10.29 -2.36
C ASP A 143 27.87 9.58 -1.03
N PHE A 144 26.87 9.08 -0.31
CA PHE A 144 27.04 8.48 1.00
C PHE A 144 27.74 7.13 0.88
N ASN A 145 28.91 7.03 1.50
CA ASN A 145 29.66 5.79 1.66
C ASN A 145 29.57 5.33 3.12
N ILE A 146 29.01 4.14 3.33
CA ILE A 146 28.78 3.58 4.67
C ILE A 146 30.11 3.35 5.40
N GLU A 147 31.11 2.74 4.73
CA GLU A 147 32.40 2.40 5.36
C GLU A 147 33.15 3.65 5.80
N ASP A 148 33.23 4.66 4.92
CA ASP A 148 33.97 5.90 5.21
C ASP A 148 33.36 6.64 6.41
N GLU A 149 32.03 6.62 6.53
CA GLU A 149 31.29 7.31 7.59
C GLU A 149 31.24 6.51 8.89
N ALA A 150 31.23 5.18 8.82
CA ALA A 150 31.27 4.30 9.98
C ALA A 150 32.71 4.06 10.51
N GLY A 151 33.72 4.37 9.71
CA GLY A 151 35.14 4.11 10.02
C GLY A 151 35.59 2.67 9.73
N GLY A 152 34.83 1.93 8.91
CA GLY A 152 35.11 0.56 8.53
C GLY A 152 33.87 -0.26 8.15
N ALA A 153 34.07 -1.37 7.44
CA ALA A 153 33.09 -2.42 7.21
C ALA A 153 32.70 -3.13 8.53
N GLY A 154 31.45 -3.54 8.63
CA GLY A 154 30.91 -4.17 9.83
C GLY A 154 30.94 -3.25 11.06
N GLN A 155 30.93 -1.93 10.86
CA GLN A 155 30.68 -0.93 11.90
C GLN A 155 29.30 -0.31 11.68
N GLU A 156 28.61 0.02 12.77
CA GLU A 156 27.32 0.68 12.70
C GLU A 156 27.46 2.19 12.50
N ILE A 157 26.58 2.76 11.68
CA ILE A 157 26.42 4.21 11.57
C ILE A 157 24.93 4.56 11.53
N ILE A 158 24.56 5.52 12.39
CA ILE A 158 23.18 5.98 12.53
C ILE A 158 23.09 7.43 12.05
N LYS A 159 22.21 7.70 11.09
CA LYS A 159 21.91 9.06 10.60
C LYS A 159 20.51 9.47 11.05
N ASN A 160 20.42 10.56 11.81
CA ASN A 160 19.18 11.08 12.36
C ASN A 160 18.74 12.32 11.60
N PHE A 161 17.47 12.37 11.19
CA PHE A 161 16.86 13.51 10.52
C PHE A 161 15.55 13.86 11.18
N THR A 162 15.30 15.15 11.40
CA THR A 162 13.99 15.64 11.86
C THR A 162 13.19 16.11 10.66
N ILE A 163 12.03 15.51 10.42
CA ILE A 163 11.16 15.81 9.28
C ILE A 163 9.74 16.13 9.75
N ALA A 164 9.08 17.07 9.08
CA ALA A 164 7.66 17.34 9.27
C ALA A 164 6.84 16.45 8.32
N VAL A 165 5.91 15.69 8.87
CA VAL A 165 4.93 14.90 8.12
C VAL A 165 3.61 15.68 8.08
N THR A 166 3.19 16.09 6.88
CA THR A 166 1.98 16.91 6.68
C THR A 166 0.87 16.18 5.91
N SER A 167 1.21 15.10 5.21
CA SER A 167 0.29 14.34 4.37
C SER A 167 0.06 12.92 4.88
N SER A 168 0.23 12.70 6.19
CA SER A 168 0.13 11.38 6.84
C SER A 168 1.02 10.28 6.24
N THR A 169 1.97 10.65 5.38
CA THR A 169 2.86 9.74 4.65
C THR A 169 4.27 10.30 4.69
N LEU A 170 5.23 9.42 4.94
CA LEU A 170 6.66 9.68 4.91
C LEU A 170 7.31 8.76 3.88
N GLU A 171 8.00 9.37 2.92
CA GLU A 171 8.80 8.67 1.91
C GLU A 171 10.30 8.77 2.23
N ILE A 172 11.00 7.65 2.21
CA ILE A 172 12.45 7.53 2.36
C ILE A 172 12.99 6.74 1.18
N ARG A 173 13.77 7.38 0.31
CA ARG A 173 14.31 6.78 -0.91
C ARG A 173 15.82 6.73 -0.89
N PHE A 174 16.36 5.56 -1.17
CA PHE A 174 17.77 5.29 -1.38
C PHE A 174 18.01 5.05 -2.86
N TYR A 175 18.97 5.77 -3.46
CA TYR A 175 19.17 5.77 -4.91
C TYR A 175 20.64 5.62 -5.29
N TRP A 176 20.92 4.71 -6.20
CA TRP A 176 22.25 4.51 -6.75
C TRP A 176 22.45 5.32 -8.02
N ALA A 177 23.35 6.30 -7.95
CA ALA A 177 23.70 7.16 -9.09
C ALA A 177 24.84 6.60 -9.96
N GLY A 178 25.12 5.30 -9.90
CA GLY A 178 26.17 4.66 -10.71
C GLY A 178 27.59 4.81 -10.15
N LYS A 179 27.75 5.17 -8.87
CA LYS A 179 29.06 5.37 -8.22
C LYS A 179 29.48 4.19 -7.35
N GLY A 180 30.78 4.10 -7.06
CA GLY A 180 31.36 3.01 -6.30
C GLY A 180 31.77 1.83 -7.19
N THR A 181 32.02 0.69 -6.57
CA THR A 181 32.44 -0.54 -7.25
C THR A 181 31.23 -1.38 -7.62
N THR A 182 31.26 -2.04 -8.78
CA THR A 182 30.19 -2.95 -9.23
C THR A 182 30.60 -4.42 -9.32
N ALA A 183 31.91 -4.70 -9.18
CA ALA A 183 32.51 -6.01 -9.37
C ALA A 183 33.38 -6.48 -8.19
N ILE A 184 33.23 -5.83 -7.03
CA ILE A 184 33.96 -6.18 -5.80
C ILE A 184 32.93 -6.40 -4.69
N PRO A 185 33.05 -7.48 -3.89
CA PRO A 185 33.97 -8.61 -4.05
C PRO A 185 33.63 -9.51 -5.25
N SER A 186 32.38 -9.41 -5.72
CA SER A 186 31.88 -10.07 -6.91
C SER A 186 31.07 -9.07 -7.74
N ARG A 187 30.75 -9.44 -8.98
CA ARG A 187 29.78 -8.71 -9.81
C ARG A 187 28.42 -8.68 -9.13
N GLY A 188 27.67 -7.61 -9.36
CA GLY A 188 26.34 -7.42 -8.76
C GLY A 188 26.36 -6.92 -7.31
N VAL A 189 27.51 -6.51 -6.76
CA VAL A 189 27.57 -5.95 -5.40
C VAL A 189 27.71 -4.43 -5.45
N TYR A 190 26.58 -3.76 -5.63
CA TYR A 190 26.48 -2.29 -5.65
C TYR A 190 25.09 -1.83 -5.20
N GLY A 191 24.84 -0.52 -5.25
CA GLY A 191 23.54 0.06 -4.93
C GLY A 191 23.31 0.37 -3.45
N PRO A 192 22.14 0.92 -3.09
CA PRO A 192 21.79 1.20 -1.70
C PRO A 192 21.71 -0.06 -0.85
N LEU A 193 22.06 0.08 0.42
CA LEU A 193 21.95 -0.93 1.47
C LEU A 193 21.48 -0.25 2.74
N ILE A 194 20.47 -0.80 3.43
CA ILE A 194 19.94 -0.28 4.70
C ILE A 194 19.61 -1.44 5.63
N SER A 195 20.02 -1.34 6.89
CA SER A 195 19.85 -2.41 7.89
C SER A 195 18.59 -2.21 8.73
N ALA A 196 18.31 -0.98 9.16
CA ALA A 196 17.08 -0.71 9.89
C ALA A 196 16.61 0.75 9.75
N ILE A 197 15.30 0.94 9.86
CA ILE A 197 14.66 2.26 9.85
C ILE A 197 13.84 2.40 11.13
N ALA A 198 13.97 3.55 11.81
CA ALA A 198 13.11 3.90 12.94
C ALA A 198 12.56 5.31 12.77
N VAL A 199 11.24 5.45 12.82
CA VAL A 199 10.51 6.71 12.74
C VAL A 199 9.77 6.89 14.06
N THR A 200 10.06 7.97 14.76
CA THR A 200 9.51 8.24 16.10
C THR A 200 9.08 9.69 16.23
N PRO A 201 8.03 9.99 17.00
CA PRO A 201 7.55 11.35 17.15
C PRO A 201 8.53 12.16 18.03
N VAL A 202 8.73 13.45 17.73
CA VAL A 202 9.66 14.30 18.50
C VAL A 202 8.97 14.91 19.72
N ASN A 203 7.84 15.59 19.49
CA ASN A 203 7.25 16.52 20.46
C ASN A 203 5.84 16.14 20.90
N PHE A 204 5.39 14.91 20.65
CA PHE A 204 4.10 14.46 21.14
C PHE A 204 4.18 13.02 21.61
N ILE A 205 3.56 12.77 22.75
CA ILE A 205 3.32 11.43 23.24
C ILE A 205 2.08 10.95 22.48
N PRO A 206 2.17 9.90 21.67
CA PRO A 206 0.98 9.35 21.05
C PRO A 206 -0.03 8.97 22.16
N PRO A 207 -1.35 9.14 21.93
CA PRO A 207 -2.35 8.58 22.84
C PRO A 207 -1.97 7.11 23.08
N ALA A 208 -1.86 6.69 24.35
CA ALA A 208 -1.42 5.34 24.68
C ALA A 208 -2.24 4.33 23.86
N GLU A 209 -1.57 3.32 23.28
CA GLU A 209 -2.17 2.14 22.63
C GLU A 209 -2.92 1.25 23.64
N ASN A 210 -3.67 1.83 24.57
CA ASN A 210 -4.79 1.15 25.18
C ASN A 210 -5.83 1.05 24.07
N GLY A 211 -5.68 0.03 23.22
CA GLY A 211 -6.57 -0.24 22.11
C GLY A 211 -8.00 -0.10 22.56
N SER A 212 -8.63 1.02 22.23
CA SER A 212 -10.08 1.11 22.26
C SER A 212 -10.57 0.35 21.04
N SER A 213 -10.33 -0.96 21.03
CA SER A 213 -11.08 -1.87 20.19
C SER A 213 -12.53 -1.56 20.50
N ILE A 214 -13.26 -1.05 19.51
CA ILE A 214 -14.68 -0.77 19.64
C ILE A 214 -15.29 -2.05 20.19
N SER A 215 -15.85 -1.98 21.40
CA SER A 215 -16.34 -3.18 22.07
C SER A 215 -17.35 -3.87 21.16
N ALA A 216 -17.40 -5.20 21.17
CA ALA A 216 -18.39 -5.94 20.39
C ALA A 216 -19.82 -5.40 20.61
N GLY A 217 -20.10 -4.90 21.82
CA GLY A 217 -21.36 -4.22 22.16
C GLY A 217 -21.58 -2.90 21.41
N ALA A 218 -20.55 -2.08 21.21
CA ALA A 218 -20.65 -0.85 20.43
C ALA A 218 -20.89 -1.14 18.93
N VAL A 219 -20.23 -2.17 18.37
CA VAL A 219 -20.47 -2.62 16.98
C VAL A 219 -21.91 -3.12 16.81
N VAL A 220 -22.38 -3.99 17.72
CA VAL A 220 -23.76 -4.49 17.71
C VAL A 220 -24.76 -3.35 17.87
N GLY A 221 -24.47 -2.36 18.72
CA GLY A 221 -25.30 -1.17 18.90
C GLY A 221 -25.42 -0.33 17.62
N ILE A 222 -24.31 -0.11 16.91
CA ILE A 222 -24.31 0.63 15.63
C ILE A 222 -25.11 -0.13 14.57
N VAL A 223 -24.90 -1.44 14.43
CA VAL A 223 -25.64 -2.28 13.46
C VAL A 223 -27.14 -2.29 13.77
N ALA A 224 -27.51 -2.42 15.04
CA ALA A 224 -28.92 -2.39 15.47
C ALA A 224 -29.57 -1.01 15.21
N ALA A 225 -28.85 0.09 15.46
CA ALA A 225 -29.33 1.44 15.20
C ALA A 225 -29.56 1.69 13.70
N VAL A 226 -28.65 1.23 12.83
CA VAL A 226 -28.79 1.33 11.38
C VAL A 226 -29.97 0.48 10.89
N ALA A 227 -30.10 -0.76 11.39
CA ALA A 227 -31.22 -1.63 11.04
C ALA A 227 -32.58 -1.04 11.46
N LEU A 228 -32.66 -0.45 12.66
CA LEU A 228 -33.86 0.26 13.13
C LEU A 228 -34.18 1.48 12.27
N LEU A 229 -33.18 2.24 11.87
CA LEU A 229 -33.37 3.40 11.00
C LEU A 229 -33.92 2.98 9.63
N LEU A 230 -33.38 1.91 9.04
CA LEU A 230 -33.89 1.34 7.79
C LEU A 230 -35.34 0.85 7.93
N LEU A 231 -35.69 0.18 9.03
CA LEU A 231 -37.06 -0.26 9.31
C LEU A 231 -38.02 0.93 9.49
N LEU A 232 -37.59 2.01 10.15
CA LEU A 232 -38.39 3.22 10.29
C LEU A 232 -38.63 3.90 8.93
N VAL A 233 -37.60 3.98 8.08
CA VAL A 233 -37.74 4.51 6.71
C VAL A 233 -38.70 3.66 5.90
N LEU A 234 -38.57 2.33 5.91
CA LEU A 234 -39.50 1.41 5.25
C LEU A 234 -40.93 1.55 5.79
N GLY A 235 -41.09 1.69 7.11
CA GLY A 235 -42.38 1.92 7.77
C GLY A 235 -43.03 3.22 7.32
N VAL A 236 -42.27 4.31 7.21
CA VAL A 236 -42.76 5.61 6.71
C VAL A 236 -43.13 5.53 5.23
N LEU A 237 -42.35 4.82 4.41
CA LEU A 237 -42.64 4.60 2.98
C LEU A 237 -43.90 3.75 2.76
N TRP A 238 -44.10 2.72 3.60
CA TRP A 238 -45.33 1.93 3.63
C TRP A 238 -46.53 2.73 4.12
N TRP A 239 -46.38 3.50 5.21
CA TRP A 239 -47.44 4.35 5.75
C TRP A 239 -47.88 5.43 4.76
N LYS A 240 -46.94 6.01 4.00
CA LYS A 240 -47.24 7.00 2.96
C LYS A 240 -47.72 6.40 1.63
N GLY A 241 -47.85 5.07 1.53
CA GLY A 241 -48.44 4.41 0.37
C GLY A 241 -47.57 4.43 -0.90
N CYS A 242 -46.27 4.69 -0.79
CA CYS A 242 -45.35 4.77 -1.94
C CYS A 242 -45.08 3.40 -2.59
N LEU A 243 -45.33 2.29 -1.89
CA LEU A 243 -45.22 0.92 -2.43
C LEU A 243 -46.53 0.36 -3.00
N ARG A 244 -47.63 1.15 -3.06
CA ARG A 244 -48.88 0.68 -3.67
C ARG A 244 -48.76 0.71 -5.20
N ARG A 245 -48.32 -0.42 -5.77
CA ARG A 245 -48.32 -0.71 -7.21
C ARG A 245 -49.70 -0.37 -7.79
N LYS A 246 -49.79 0.70 -8.59
CA LYS A 246 -50.96 0.98 -9.42
C LYS A 246 -50.89 0.04 -10.63
N ASN A 247 -51.66 -1.03 -10.61
CA ASN A 247 -51.94 -1.81 -11.80
C ASN A 247 -52.93 -1.01 -12.66
N THR A 248 -52.43 -0.20 -13.59
CA THR A 248 -53.28 0.44 -14.60
C THR A 248 -53.25 -0.43 -15.86
N MET A 249 -54.24 -1.32 -16.01
CA MET A 249 -54.59 -1.85 -17.33
C MET A 249 -55.34 -0.75 -18.08
N GLU A 250 -54.68 -0.10 -19.03
CA GLU A 250 -55.36 0.80 -19.97
C GLU A 250 -55.79 0.00 -21.21
N ARG A 251 -57.11 -0.13 -21.37
CA ARG A 251 -57.77 -0.74 -22.51
C ARG A 251 -57.77 0.30 -23.63
N VAL A 252 -57.10 0.03 -24.74
CA VAL A 252 -57.15 0.87 -25.93
C VAL A 252 -58.57 0.86 -26.50
N THR A 253 -59.25 2.00 -26.46
CA THR A 253 -60.42 2.28 -27.29
C THR A 253 -60.14 3.52 -28.13
N VAL A 254 -59.91 3.27 -29.42
CA VAL A 254 -59.84 4.28 -30.48
C VAL A 254 -61.26 4.77 -30.75
N PHE A 255 -61.49 6.09 -30.70
CA PHE A 255 -62.61 6.71 -31.39
C PHE A 255 -62.12 7.93 -32.17
N HIS A 256 -62.26 7.83 -33.49
CA HIS A 256 -62.22 8.94 -34.43
C HIS A 256 -63.52 9.76 -34.32
N SER A 257 -63.42 11.10 -34.32
CA SER A 257 -64.00 11.98 -35.36
C SER A 257 -64.22 13.43 -34.87
N GLY A 258 -63.85 14.41 -35.71
CA GLY A 258 -64.66 15.63 -35.95
C GLY A 258 -64.48 16.88 -35.08
N HIS A 259 -63.61 17.79 -35.52
CA HIS A 259 -63.79 19.25 -35.68
C HIS A 259 -64.50 20.16 -34.61
N LEU A 260 -63.68 21.05 -34.02
CA LEU A 260 -63.83 22.50 -33.70
C LEU A 260 -64.84 23.09 -32.66
N PHE A 261 -64.23 23.88 -31.77
CA PHE A 261 -64.59 25.18 -31.15
C PHE A 261 -65.16 25.31 -29.71
N HIS A 262 -64.45 26.20 -28.98
CA HIS A 262 -64.79 27.09 -27.83
C HIS A 262 -64.46 26.69 -26.35
N LEU A 263 -63.65 27.57 -25.74
CA LEU A 263 -63.25 27.78 -24.32
C LEU A 263 -64.43 27.92 -23.34
N PRO A 264 -64.31 27.61 -22.01
CA PRO A 264 -63.79 28.59 -21.04
C PRO A 264 -63.07 28.07 -19.75
N LYS A 265 -62.21 28.96 -19.21
CA LYS A 265 -61.87 29.33 -17.82
C LYS A 265 -61.96 28.37 -16.60
N LEU A 266 -60.92 28.55 -15.76
CA LEU A 266 -60.86 28.66 -14.27
C LEU A 266 -60.56 27.43 -13.38
N SER A 267 -59.36 27.53 -12.77
CA SER A 267 -59.07 27.39 -11.34
C SER A 267 -59.00 25.99 -10.71
N GLY A 268 -58.00 25.82 -9.83
CA GLY A 268 -57.92 24.70 -8.89
C GLY A 268 -56.50 24.46 -8.39
N GLN A 269 -56.13 25.11 -7.29
CA GLN A 269 -54.92 24.82 -6.53
C GLN A 269 -54.85 23.36 -6.06
N LEU A 270 -53.66 22.74 -6.05
CA LEU A 270 -53.04 22.17 -4.84
C LEU A 270 -51.59 21.67 -5.11
N TYR A 271 -50.59 22.50 -4.86
CA TYR A 271 -49.18 22.06 -4.81
C TYR A 271 -48.70 22.01 -3.35
N ARG A 272 -49.01 20.90 -2.66
CA ARG A 272 -48.52 20.60 -1.29
C ARG A 272 -48.12 19.13 -1.15
N GLY A 273 -47.41 18.59 -2.15
CA GLY A 273 -46.92 17.20 -2.13
C GLY A 273 -45.52 16.97 -2.69
N GLN A 274 -44.95 17.93 -3.42
CA GLN A 274 -43.78 17.69 -4.26
C GLN A 274 -42.42 17.90 -3.57
N LYS A 275 -42.37 18.65 -2.46
CA LYS A 275 -41.11 18.91 -1.73
C LYS A 275 -40.60 17.69 -0.95
N THR A 276 -41.50 16.88 -0.39
CA THR A 276 -41.15 15.66 0.34
C THR A 276 -40.68 14.53 -0.58
N LEU A 277 -41.22 14.43 -1.79
CA LEU A 277 -40.86 13.37 -2.74
C LEU A 277 -39.45 13.58 -3.33
N ILE A 278 -39.07 14.84 -3.59
CA ILE A 278 -37.73 15.20 -4.09
C ILE A 278 -36.67 14.92 -3.02
N THR A 279 -36.96 15.24 -1.75
CA THR A 279 -36.01 15.03 -0.65
C THR A 279 -35.78 13.54 -0.37
N VAL A 280 -36.83 12.71 -0.46
CA VAL A 280 -36.73 11.25 -0.27
C VAL A 280 -36.03 10.56 -1.44
N ASN A 281 -36.24 11.02 -2.68
CA ASN A 281 -35.53 10.47 -3.84
C ASN A 281 -34.05 10.85 -3.87
N ILE A 282 -33.67 12.06 -3.42
CA ILE A 282 -32.25 12.43 -3.25
C ILE A 282 -31.62 11.57 -2.14
N PHE A 283 -32.34 11.31 -1.04
CA PHE A 283 -31.83 10.49 0.06
C PHE A 283 -31.69 9.00 -0.31
N LEU A 284 -32.58 8.46 -1.15
CA LEU A 284 -32.49 7.10 -1.70
C LEU A 284 -31.44 6.98 -2.81
N ALA A 285 -31.25 8.01 -3.64
CA ALA A 285 -30.19 8.02 -4.66
C ALA A 285 -28.77 8.06 -4.05
N ILE A 286 -28.62 8.66 -2.87
CA ILE A 286 -27.36 8.63 -2.09
C ILE A 286 -27.10 7.22 -1.49
N PHE A 287 -28.11 6.37 -1.39
CA PHE A 287 -28.05 5.06 -0.71
C PHE A 287 -28.31 3.84 -1.63
N SER A 288 -28.51 4.05 -2.93
CA SER A 288 -28.67 2.96 -3.91
C SER A 288 -27.29 2.51 -4.40
N GLU A 289 -27.16 1.20 -4.68
CA GLU A 289 -25.91 0.50 -5.02
C GLU A 289 -25.11 1.05 -6.22
N ASP A 290 -25.63 2.06 -6.92
CA ASP A 290 -24.94 2.71 -8.05
C ASP A 290 -23.80 3.64 -7.58
N PHE A 291 -23.86 4.21 -6.37
CA PHE A 291 -22.73 5.01 -5.85
C PHE A 291 -21.53 4.14 -5.46
N PHE A 292 -21.77 2.87 -5.10
CA PHE A 292 -20.70 1.93 -4.80
C PHE A 292 -20.05 1.41 -6.09
N ASN A 293 -20.82 1.11 -7.14
CA ASN A 293 -20.25 0.58 -8.38
C ASN A 293 -19.52 1.64 -9.22
N ASP A 294 -19.94 2.92 -9.19
CA ASP A 294 -19.19 4.02 -9.84
C ASP A 294 -17.86 4.34 -9.15
N PHE A 295 -17.69 3.96 -7.87
CA PHE A 295 -16.41 4.06 -7.18
C PHE A 295 -15.47 2.86 -7.50
N PHE A 296 -15.99 1.77 -8.06
CA PHE A 296 -15.23 0.54 -8.36
C PHE A 296 -15.05 0.24 -9.87
N SER A 297 -15.60 1.04 -10.79
CA SER A 297 -15.33 0.92 -12.23
C SER A 297 -14.69 2.19 -12.81
N GLY A 298 -13.41 2.37 -12.52
CA GLY A 298 -12.55 3.32 -13.23
C GLY A 298 -11.92 2.66 -14.45
N ASP A 299 -12.52 2.84 -15.62
CA ASP A 299 -11.95 2.44 -16.90
C ASP A 299 -10.60 3.12 -17.16
N ILE A 300 -9.62 2.30 -17.52
CA ILE A 300 -8.28 2.68 -17.93
C ILE A 300 -8.38 3.35 -19.31
N SER A 301 -8.36 4.68 -19.38
CA SER A 301 -7.44 5.41 -20.28
C SER A 301 -7.57 6.94 -20.18
N ARG A 302 -6.42 7.58 -19.94
CA ARG A 302 -5.92 8.90 -20.40
C ARG A 302 -5.30 9.75 -19.29
N HIS A 303 -4.07 10.16 -19.57
CA HIS A 303 -3.10 10.84 -18.73
C HIS A 303 -3.60 12.07 -17.96
N ARG A 304 -3.42 12.03 -16.63
CA ARG A 304 -3.18 13.18 -15.72
C ARG A 304 -2.34 12.71 -14.51
N PRO A 305 -1.59 13.59 -13.80
CA PRO A 305 -0.46 13.19 -12.96
C PRO A 305 -0.90 12.56 -11.62
N HIS A 306 -0.15 11.53 -11.21
CA HIS A 306 -0.65 10.33 -10.53
C HIS A 306 -0.30 10.21 -9.02
N HIS A 307 0.14 11.29 -8.36
CA HIS A 307 0.92 11.15 -7.12
C HIS A 307 0.18 11.44 -5.80
N GLN A 308 -0.96 12.15 -5.84
CA GLN A 308 -1.63 12.62 -4.62
C GLN A 308 -2.86 11.77 -4.26
N GLU A 309 -3.72 11.41 -5.23
CA GLU A 309 -4.92 10.58 -5.00
C GLU A 309 -4.59 9.18 -4.50
N ARG A 310 -3.46 8.60 -4.97
CA ARG A 310 -3.02 7.25 -4.57
C ARG A 310 -2.69 7.12 -3.07
N LYS A 311 -2.41 8.23 -2.37
CA LYS A 311 -1.92 8.20 -0.97
C LYS A 311 -3.06 8.06 0.04
N GLU A 312 -4.19 8.74 -0.17
CA GLU A 312 -5.38 8.60 0.67
C GLU A 312 -6.06 7.24 0.45
N GLU A 313 -6.03 6.73 -0.79
CA GLU A 313 -6.52 5.39 -1.12
C GLU A 313 -5.75 4.28 -0.41
N ILE A 314 -4.42 4.41 -0.22
CA ILE A 314 -3.62 3.37 0.45
C ILE A 314 -3.99 3.23 1.94
N CYS A 315 -4.19 4.36 2.65
CA CYS A 315 -4.65 4.34 4.03
C CYS A 315 -6.05 3.72 4.16
N ASN A 316 -6.97 4.11 3.27
CA ASN A 316 -8.33 3.57 3.23
C ASN A 316 -8.35 2.08 2.83
N PHE A 317 -7.47 1.63 1.93
CA PHE A 317 -7.39 0.24 1.47
C PHE A 317 -6.85 -0.73 2.54
N SER A 318 -5.90 -0.30 3.39
CA SER A 318 -5.45 -1.12 4.55
C SER A 318 -6.60 -1.47 5.48
N GLN A 319 -7.50 -0.53 5.75
CA GLN A 319 -8.62 -0.77 6.67
C GLN A 319 -9.64 -1.77 6.11
N ILE A 320 -9.86 -1.75 4.80
CA ILE A 320 -10.76 -2.71 4.13
C ILE A 320 -10.19 -4.13 4.19
N THR A 321 -8.86 -4.29 4.17
CA THR A 321 -8.18 -5.58 4.26
C THR A 321 -8.07 -6.09 5.71
N GLU A 322 -7.86 -5.20 6.69
CA GLU A 322 -7.93 -5.53 8.13
C GLU A 322 -9.31 -6.07 8.55
N ALA A 323 -10.40 -5.56 7.96
CA ALA A 323 -11.75 -6.04 8.24
C ALA A 323 -12.04 -7.45 7.70
N LYS A 324 -11.20 -8.03 6.83
CA LYS A 324 -11.51 -9.27 6.10
C LYS A 324 -10.71 -10.51 6.53
N ASN A 325 -9.64 -10.39 7.30
CA ASN A 325 -8.80 -11.54 7.64
C ASN A 325 -9.00 -12.06 9.08
N ARG A 326 -10.18 -12.65 9.31
CA ARG A 326 -10.33 -13.75 10.27
C ARG A 326 -11.05 -14.91 9.59
N SER A 327 -10.34 -15.63 8.74
CA SER A 327 -10.82 -16.92 8.22
C SER A 327 -9.65 -17.83 7.88
N THR A 328 -9.35 -18.73 8.82
CA THR A 328 -8.57 -19.96 8.57
C THR A 328 -9.32 -20.84 7.58
N ARG A 329 -8.84 -20.94 6.34
CA ARG A 329 -9.06 -22.09 5.45
C ARG A 329 -8.09 -22.05 4.27
N LEU A 330 -7.13 -22.98 4.26
CA LEU A 330 -6.34 -23.33 3.08
C LEU A 330 -7.26 -23.79 1.94
N PRO A 331 -7.06 -23.35 0.69
CA PRO A 331 -7.54 -24.08 -0.47
C PRO A 331 -6.53 -25.18 -0.86
N ARG A 332 -7.04 -26.42 -0.93
CA ARG A 332 -6.39 -27.56 -1.59
C ARG A 332 -6.09 -27.21 -3.06
N ALA A 333 -4.86 -27.46 -3.49
CA ALA A 333 -4.50 -27.49 -4.89
C ALA A 333 -5.30 -28.58 -5.64
N VAL A 334 -6.02 -28.19 -6.68
CA VAL A 334 -6.60 -29.11 -7.67
C VAL A 334 -5.62 -29.17 -8.83
N PHE A 335 -5.00 -30.34 -9.00
CA PHE A 335 -4.21 -30.68 -10.17
C PHE A 335 -5.07 -30.62 -11.44
N LEU A 336 -4.74 -29.72 -12.35
CA LEU A 336 -5.18 -29.83 -13.74
C LEU A 336 -4.02 -30.37 -14.58
N ARG A 337 -4.23 -31.60 -15.05
CA ARG A 337 -3.39 -32.37 -15.95
C ARG A 337 -3.48 -31.74 -17.35
N TRP A 338 -2.35 -31.31 -17.91
CA TRP A 338 -2.25 -30.91 -19.32
C TRP A 338 -2.19 -32.17 -20.21
N PRO A 339 -2.86 -32.22 -21.37
CA PRO A 339 -2.81 -33.40 -22.22
C PRO A 339 -1.55 -33.41 -23.10
N GLU A 340 -0.96 -34.59 -23.20
CA GLU A 340 0.03 -34.98 -24.20
C GLU A 340 -0.55 -34.91 -25.62
N SER A 341 0.25 -34.47 -26.58
CA SER A 341 0.02 -34.68 -28.01
C SER A 341 1.22 -35.40 -28.63
N HIS A 342 1.04 -36.71 -28.87
CA HIS A 342 1.75 -37.49 -29.90
C HIS A 342 1.10 -37.21 -31.27
N ALA A 343 1.68 -37.26 -32.48
CA ALA A 343 2.99 -37.58 -33.10
C ALA A 343 2.84 -37.17 -34.62
N PRO A 344 3.64 -37.60 -35.65
CA PRO A 344 4.95 -38.24 -35.71
C PRO A 344 5.95 -37.60 -36.73
N ALA A 345 7.11 -38.26 -36.85
CA ALA A 345 8.33 -37.94 -37.61
C ALA A 345 8.21 -37.76 -39.14
N ARG A 346 9.19 -37.03 -39.70
CA ARG A 346 9.85 -37.37 -40.98
C ARG A 346 11.34 -37.02 -40.94
N GLU A 347 12.13 -38.01 -41.37
CA GLU A 347 13.58 -38.01 -41.53
C GLU A 347 14.04 -37.04 -42.64
N GLY A 348 15.29 -36.56 -42.52
CA GLY A 348 15.96 -35.80 -43.57
C GLY A 348 17.35 -35.28 -43.17
N THR A 349 18.32 -36.19 -43.12
CA THR A 349 19.71 -36.02 -43.62
C THR A 349 20.49 -34.72 -43.36
N TRP A 350 21.57 -34.84 -42.57
CA TRP A 350 22.77 -33.98 -42.58
C TRP A 350 23.54 -34.08 -43.92
N PRO A 351 24.41 -33.11 -44.31
CA PRO A 351 25.77 -33.02 -43.75
C PRO A 351 26.37 -31.60 -43.57
N THR A 352 27.22 -31.49 -42.52
CA THR A 352 28.49 -30.73 -42.38
C THR A 352 28.82 -29.53 -43.28
N PHE A 353 29.40 -28.45 -42.73
CA PHE A 353 30.77 -27.96 -43.03
C PHE A 353 31.18 -26.75 -42.13
N TRP A 354 32.36 -26.92 -41.50
CA TRP A 354 33.43 -26.03 -40.96
C TRP A 354 33.34 -24.50 -41.19
N CYS A 355 33.89 -23.61 -40.34
CA CYS A 355 35.18 -23.62 -39.61
C CYS A 355 35.09 -23.19 -38.14
#